data_AF-A0A7X6QEQ7-F1
#
_entry.id   AF-A0A7X6QEQ7-F1
#
_cell.length_a   1.000
_cell.length_b   1.000
_cell.length_c   1.000
_cell.angle_alpha   90.00
_cell.angle_beta   90.00
_cell.angle_gamma   90.00
#
_symmetry.space_group_name_H-M   'P 1'
#
loop_
_entity.id
_entity.type
_entity.pdbx_description
1 polymer ?
#
loop_
_entity_poly.entity_id
_entity_poly.type
_entity_poly.pdbx_seq_one_letter_code
_entity_poly.pdbx_strand_id
1 'polypeptide(L)'
;VWLPSVYLPVWFYALLIMYGLNFILLKLKLNWLIDTKVKARITGTLSDFAITAAIMTLPFKAVSAYIVPILIMSVVGFVGTYFVTLPLYRKTFRGDFPFERAIMSWGVNTGVMITGMTLLKITDPEYESPVLNDFSMGFALMSLFSLVISPIDYNFIARGTTLANFLWNGGVGLFYAVIAFIGYRMTRRPVKAL
;
A
#
# COMPACT_ATOMS: atom_id res chain seq x y z
N VAL A 1 12.34 12.24 -17.74
CA VAL A 1 11.39 12.71 -18.78
C VAL A 1 10.83 14.07 -18.35
N TRP A 2 11.40 15.14 -18.93
CA TRP A 2 10.82 16.46 -19.24
C TRP A 2 10.40 17.54 -18.20
N LEU A 3 10.89 17.55 -16.95
CA LEU A 3 11.00 18.79 -16.15
C LEU A 3 12.29 18.75 -15.29
N PRO A 4 13.36 19.52 -15.62
CA PRO A 4 14.68 19.35 -15.03
C PRO A 4 14.88 19.96 -13.62
N SER A 5 13.86 20.55 -13.00
CA SER A 5 13.98 21.23 -11.70
C SER A 5 13.28 20.53 -10.53
N VAL A 6 12.45 19.51 -10.75
CA VAL A 6 11.81 18.75 -9.67
C VAL A 6 11.81 17.25 -10.01
N TYR A 7 12.69 16.48 -9.38
CA TYR A 7 12.73 15.02 -9.48
C TYR A 7 11.61 14.41 -8.63
N LEU A 8 10.37 14.49 -9.11
CA LEU A 8 9.28 13.76 -8.48
C LEU A 8 9.29 12.31 -8.97
N PRO A 9 8.94 11.33 -8.12
CA PRO A 9 8.81 9.95 -8.54
C PRO A 9 7.81 9.77 -9.70
N VAL A 10 8.11 8.88 -10.64
CA VAL A 10 7.27 8.62 -11.83
C VAL A 10 5.83 8.28 -11.47
N TRP A 11 5.63 7.54 -10.38
CA TRP A 11 4.31 7.17 -9.89
C TRP A 11 3.44 8.37 -9.48
N PHE A 12 4.05 9.49 -9.03
CA PHE A 12 3.31 10.70 -8.69
C PHE A 12 2.68 11.35 -9.92
N TYR A 13 3.45 11.45 -11.02
CA TYR A 13 2.91 11.94 -12.29
C TYR A 13 1.76 11.05 -12.78
N ALA A 14 1.88 9.73 -12.63
CA ALA A 14 0.80 8.80 -12.95
C ALA A 14 -0.46 9.05 -12.09
N LEU A 15 -0.30 9.33 -10.80
CA LEU A 15 -1.41 9.66 -9.90
C LEU A 15 -2.09 10.99 -10.28
N LEU A 16 -1.32 12.04 -10.60
CA LEU A 16 -1.87 13.32 -11.07
C LEU A 16 -2.66 13.16 -12.37
N ILE A 17 -2.12 12.42 -13.34
CA ILE A 17 -2.82 12.14 -14.60
C ILE A 17 -4.10 11.35 -14.34
N MET A 18 -4.07 10.36 -13.45
CA MET A 18 -5.25 9.58 -13.08
C MET A 18 -6.34 10.44 -12.44
N TYR A 19 -5.99 11.31 -11.49
CA TYR A 19 -6.95 12.23 -10.86
C TYR A 19 -7.51 13.23 -11.87
N GLY A 20 -6.67 13.77 -12.75
CA GLY A 20 -7.11 14.67 -13.82
C GLY A 20 -8.09 14.01 -14.79
N LEU A 21 -7.80 12.78 -15.22
CA LEU A 21 -8.70 11.99 -16.06
C LEU A 21 -10.03 11.72 -15.36
N ASN A 22 -10.00 11.30 -14.09
CA ASN A 22 -11.20 11.04 -13.30
C ASN A 22 -12.06 12.32 -13.17
N PHE A 23 -11.44 13.47 -12.91
CA PHE A 23 -12.15 14.75 -12.86
C PHE A 23 -12.84 15.10 -14.19
N ILE A 24 -12.16 14.90 -15.33
CA ILE A 24 -12.73 15.14 -16.66
C ILE A 24 -13.91 14.20 -16.93
N LEU A 25 -13.78 12.91 -16.59
CA LEU A 25 -14.83 11.90 -16.77
C LEU A 25 -16.09 12.22 -15.96
N LEU A 26 -15.91 12.68 -14.72
CA LEU A 26 -17.01 13.15 -13.86
C LEU A 26 -17.68 14.39 -14.45
N LYS A 27 -16.90 15.36 -14.93
CA LYS A 27 -17.41 16.60 -15.54
C LYS A 27 -18.21 16.35 -16.82
N LEU A 28 -17.80 15.35 -17.60
CA LEU A 28 -18.48 14.93 -18.83
C LEU A 28 -19.62 13.93 -18.59
N LYS A 29 -19.89 13.54 -17.34
CA LYS A 29 -20.90 12.52 -16.96
C LYS A 29 -20.72 11.18 -17.69
N LEU A 30 -19.49 10.84 -18.06
CA LEU A 30 -19.15 9.60 -18.77
C LEU A 30 -18.88 8.42 -17.83
N ASN A 31 -19.25 8.53 -16.55
CA ASN A 31 -19.02 7.49 -15.55
C ASN A 31 -19.65 6.14 -15.92
N TRP A 32 -20.73 6.15 -16.71
CA TRP A 32 -21.40 4.92 -17.17
C TRP A 32 -20.57 4.10 -18.16
N LEU A 33 -19.53 4.70 -18.78
CA LEU A 33 -18.67 4.04 -19.76
C LEU A 33 -17.58 3.17 -19.10
N ILE A 34 -17.34 3.35 -17.79
CA ILE A 34 -16.25 2.69 -17.08
C ILE A 34 -16.78 1.44 -16.37
N ASP A 35 -16.56 0.28 -16.98
CA ASP A 35 -16.81 -1.00 -16.33
C ASP A 35 -15.66 -1.33 -15.35
N THR A 36 -16.03 -1.51 -14.07
CA THR A 36 -15.10 -1.84 -13.00
C THR A 36 -14.44 -3.20 -13.22
N LYS A 37 -15.14 -4.16 -13.84
CA LYS A 37 -14.58 -5.49 -14.18
C LYS A 37 -13.50 -5.39 -15.25
N VAL A 38 -13.71 -4.55 -16.27
CA VAL A 38 -12.74 -4.32 -17.35
C VAL A 38 -11.52 -3.60 -16.80
N LYS A 39 -11.71 -2.55 -15.99
CA LYS A 39 -10.63 -1.84 -15.31
C LYS A 39 -9.78 -2.79 -14.47
N ALA A 40 -10.40 -3.64 -13.65
CA ALA A 40 -9.70 -4.60 -12.81
C ALA A 40 -8.87 -5.62 -13.61
N ARG A 41 -9.41 -6.13 -14.73
CA ARG A 41 -8.67 -7.04 -15.63
C ARG A 41 -7.44 -6.37 -16.25
N ILE A 42 -7.59 -5.15 -16.77
CA ILE A 42 -6.47 -4.39 -17.35
C ILE A 42 -5.39 -4.12 -16.31
N THR A 43 -5.76 -3.68 -15.11
CA THR A 43 -4.80 -3.45 -14.01
C THR A 43 -4.09 -4.74 -13.60
N GLY A 44 -4.79 -5.88 -13.60
CA GLY A 44 -4.18 -7.20 -13.38
C GLY A 44 -3.10 -7.52 -14.41
N THR A 45 -3.45 -7.51 -15.71
CA THR A 45 -2.50 -7.82 -16.79
C THR A 45 -1.29 -6.88 -16.80
N LEU A 46 -1.49 -5.58 -16.55
CA LEU A 46 -0.39 -4.61 -16.46
C LEU A 46 0.53 -4.88 -15.26
N SER A 47 -0.03 -5.33 -14.13
CA SER A 47 0.74 -5.69 -12.94
C SER A 47 1.60 -6.92 -13.19
N ASP A 48 1.05 -7.96 -13.84
CA ASP A 48 1.80 -9.17 -14.21
C ASP A 48 2.94 -8.86 -15.19
N PHE A 49 2.70 -7.96 -16.14
CA PHE A 49 3.74 -7.47 -17.04
C PHE A 49 4.84 -6.71 -16.28
N ALA A 50 4.49 -5.85 -15.33
CA ALA A 50 5.45 -5.12 -14.51
C ALA A 50 6.29 -6.08 -13.64
N ILE A 51 5.68 -7.12 -13.06
CA ILE A 51 6.38 -8.17 -12.30
C ILE A 51 7.35 -8.92 -13.21
N THR A 52 6.91 -9.33 -14.40
CA THR A 52 7.76 -10.04 -15.36
C THR A 52 8.94 -9.17 -15.81
N ALA A 53 8.71 -7.89 -16.08
CA ALA A 53 9.75 -6.93 -16.42
C ALA A 53 10.76 -6.71 -15.27
N ALA A 54 10.28 -6.66 -14.02
CA ALA A 54 11.14 -6.58 -12.85
C ALA A 54 12.03 -7.83 -12.71
N ILE A 55 11.47 -9.03 -12.92
CA ILE A 55 12.21 -10.30 -12.92
C ILE A 55 13.29 -10.29 -14.01
N MET A 56 12.95 -9.85 -15.23
CA MET A 56 13.91 -9.76 -16.33
C MET A 56 15.02 -8.73 -16.11
N THR A 57 14.75 -7.65 -15.36
CA THR A 57 15.74 -6.60 -15.07
C THR A 57 16.73 -7.02 -13.97
N LEU A 58 16.41 -8.03 -13.18
CA LEU A 58 17.27 -8.48 -12.08
C LEU A 58 18.54 -9.18 -12.60
N PRO A 59 19.74 -8.73 -12.21
CA PRO A 59 20.97 -9.40 -12.62
C PRO A 59 21.08 -10.77 -11.94
N PHE A 60 20.93 -11.84 -12.74
CA PHE A 60 20.93 -13.23 -12.27
C PHE A 60 22.16 -13.59 -11.41
N LYS A 61 23.32 -13.02 -11.73
CA LYS A 61 24.57 -13.25 -10.99
C LYS A 61 24.54 -12.67 -9.56
N ALA A 62 23.85 -11.55 -9.34
CA ALA A 62 23.70 -10.99 -8.00
C ALA A 62 22.68 -11.81 -7.18
N VAL A 63 21.58 -12.23 -7.82
CA VAL A 63 20.53 -13.01 -7.15
C VAL A 63 21.06 -14.37 -6.71
N SER A 64 21.81 -15.09 -7.56
CA SER A 64 22.38 -16.40 -7.21
C SER A 64 23.40 -16.34 -6.06
N ALA A 65 24.18 -15.26 -5.97
CA ALA A 65 25.12 -15.04 -4.86
C ALA A 65 24.41 -14.76 -3.52
N TYR A 66 23.22 -14.15 -3.55
CA TYR A 66 22.47 -13.73 -2.36
C TYR A 66 21.12 -14.45 -2.18
N ILE A 67 20.91 -15.58 -2.84
CA ILE A 67 19.62 -16.29 -2.81
C ILE A 67 19.25 -16.72 -1.38
N VAL A 68 20.22 -17.16 -0.59
CA VAL A 68 20.03 -17.58 0.81
C VAL A 68 19.59 -16.41 1.69
N PRO A 69 20.33 -15.28 1.78
CA PRO A 69 19.88 -14.14 2.58
C PRO A 69 18.56 -13.53 2.08
N ILE A 70 18.31 -13.53 0.76
CA ILE A 70 17.02 -13.07 0.20
C ILE A 70 15.88 -13.95 0.70
N LEU A 71 16.01 -15.28 0.61
CA LEU A 71 14.99 -16.22 1.08
C LEU A 71 14.73 -16.07 2.58
N ILE A 72 15.78 -15.97 3.40
CA ILE A 72 15.64 -15.77 4.84
C ILE A 72 14.87 -14.47 5.12
N MET A 73 15.26 -13.36 4.48
CA MET A 73 14.58 -12.07 4.64
C MET A 73 13.11 -12.12 4.17
N SER A 74 12.82 -12.80 3.06
CA SER A 74 11.45 -12.98 2.57
C SER A 74 10.59 -13.79 3.55
N VAL A 75 11.11 -14.90 4.09
CA VAL A 75 10.38 -15.74 5.06
C VAL A 75 10.17 -14.98 6.37
N VAL A 76 11.22 -14.33 6.90
CA VAL A 76 11.13 -13.53 8.13
C VAL A 76 10.15 -12.37 7.94
N GLY A 77 10.19 -11.68 6.80
CA GLY A 77 9.25 -10.61 6.47
C GLY A 77 7.81 -11.09 6.36
N PHE A 78 7.57 -12.23 5.70
CA PHE A 78 6.23 -12.82 5.55
C PHE A 78 5.64 -13.22 6.90
N VAL A 79 6.42 -13.95 7.70
CA VAL A 79 6.02 -14.42 9.04
C VAL A 79 5.88 -13.25 10.00
N GLY A 80 6.80 -12.29 9.97
CA GLY A 80 6.74 -11.07 10.78
C GLY A 80 5.50 -10.23 10.47
N THR A 81 5.17 -10.05 9.18
CA THR A 81 3.96 -9.35 8.77
C THR A 81 2.71 -10.07 9.27
N TYR A 82 2.66 -11.40 9.19
CA TYR A 82 1.55 -12.19 9.74
C TYR A 82 1.37 -11.96 11.25
N PHE A 83 2.46 -12.06 12.03
CA PHE A 83 2.42 -11.90 13.48
C PHE A 83 2.19 -10.47 13.94
N VAL A 84 2.49 -9.45 13.14
CA VAL A 84 2.20 -8.06 13.49
C VAL A 84 0.77 -7.69 13.09
N THR A 85 0.36 -7.99 11.86
CA THR A 85 -0.92 -7.51 11.30
C THR A 85 -2.12 -8.16 11.99
N LEU A 86 -2.16 -9.49 12.16
CA LEU A 86 -3.33 -10.17 12.75
C LEU A 86 -3.68 -9.72 14.18
N PRO A 87 -2.75 -9.73 15.16
CA PRO A 87 -3.07 -9.30 16.51
C PRO A 87 -3.29 -7.78 16.62
N LEU A 88 -2.61 -6.97 15.81
CA LEU A 88 -2.80 -5.53 15.79
C LEU A 88 -4.23 -5.18 15.35
N TYR A 89 -4.70 -5.75 14.26
CA TYR A 89 -6.06 -5.49 13.75
C TYR A 89 -7.14 -6.09 14.65
N ARG A 90 -6.90 -7.28 15.24
CA ARG A 90 -7.78 -7.85 16.28
C ARG A 90 -7.89 -6.99 17.53
N LYS A 91 -6.85 -6.23 17.89
CA LYS A 91 -6.84 -5.34 19.07
C LYS A 91 -7.41 -3.96 18.76
N THR A 92 -7.20 -3.46 17.54
CA THR A 92 -7.61 -2.12 17.09
C THR A 92 -9.09 -2.04 16.70
N PHE A 93 -9.60 -3.02 15.95
CA PHE A 93 -10.97 -3.00 15.41
C PHE A 93 -11.89 -3.99 16.13
N ARG A 94 -11.86 -4.00 17.47
CA ARG A 94 -12.75 -4.88 18.26
C ARG A 94 -14.21 -4.50 18.00
N GLY A 95 -14.91 -5.34 17.22
CA GLY A 95 -16.33 -5.17 16.89
C GLY A 95 -16.62 -4.76 15.45
N ASP A 96 -15.60 -4.53 14.61
CA ASP A 96 -15.77 -4.06 13.22
C ASP A 96 -14.87 -4.84 12.24
N PHE A 97 -15.32 -6.04 11.85
CA PHE A 97 -14.69 -6.97 10.89
C PHE A 97 -13.15 -7.09 11.02
N PRO A 98 -12.63 -7.47 12.20
CA PRO A 98 -11.19 -7.42 12.49
C PRO A 98 -10.37 -8.43 11.68
N PHE A 99 -10.97 -9.53 11.24
CA PHE A 99 -10.26 -10.57 10.48
C PHE A 99 -10.17 -10.19 9.00
N GLU A 100 -11.26 -9.68 8.44
CA GLU A 100 -11.40 -9.19 7.08
C GLU A 100 -10.46 -7.98 6.83
N ARG A 101 -10.41 -7.03 7.79
CA ARG A 101 -9.44 -5.92 7.74
C ARG A 101 -7.99 -6.39 7.83
N ALA A 102 -7.72 -7.40 8.67
CA ALA A 102 -6.38 -7.96 8.83
C ALA A 102 -5.90 -8.70 7.57
N ILE A 103 -6.76 -9.54 6.98
CA ILE A 103 -6.38 -10.37 5.83
C ILE A 103 -6.19 -9.52 4.58
N MET A 104 -7.03 -8.49 4.39
CA MET A 104 -6.85 -7.52 3.31
C MET A 104 -5.51 -6.79 3.46
N SER A 105 -5.23 -6.24 4.64
CA SER A 105 -3.99 -5.50 4.90
C SER A 105 -2.77 -6.40 4.78
N TRP A 106 -2.84 -7.63 5.30
CA TRP A 106 -1.77 -8.61 5.18
C TRP A 106 -1.47 -8.94 3.72
N GLY A 107 -2.50 -9.22 2.91
CA GLY A 107 -2.34 -9.51 1.49
C GLY A 107 -1.78 -8.36 0.65
N VAL A 108 -2.02 -7.11 1.05
CA VAL A 108 -1.37 -5.94 0.43
C VAL A 108 0.09 -5.81 0.87
N ASN A 109 0.40 -6.03 2.15
CA ASN A 109 1.78 -5.94 2.64
C ASN A 109 2.70 -7.04 2.07
N THR A 110 2.17 -8.24 1.82
CA THR A 110 2.93 -9.35 1.22
C THR A 110 2.92 -9.35 -0.31
N GLY A 111 2.18 -8.44 -0.94
CA GLY A 111 1.95 -8.46 -2.38
C GLY A 111 1.50 -7.11 -2.91
N VAL A 112 0.35 -7.09 -3.60
CA VAL A 112 -0.24 -5.89 -4.17
C VAL A 112 -1.70 -5.73 -3.72
N MET A 113 -2.32 -4.59 -4.01
CA MET A 113 -3.73 -4.37 -3.66
C MET A 113 -4.65 -5.49 -4.18
N ILE A 114 -4.33 -6.05 -5.35
CA ILE A 114 -5.11 -7.15 -5.96
C ILE A 114 -5.05 -8.42 -5.11
N THR A 115 -3.87 -8.81 -4.60
CA THR A 115 -3.74 -10.00 -3.74
C THR A 115 -4.50 -9.82 -2.43
N GLY A 116 -4.48 -8.63 -1.84
CA GLY A 116 -5.31 -8.27 -0.68
C GLY A 116 -6.82 -8.40 -0.97
N MET A 117 -7.29 -7.89 -2.11
CA MET A 117 -8.69 -8.02 -2.53
C MET A 117 -9.10 -9.47 -2.79
N THR A 118 -8.22 -10.29 -3.38
CA THR A 118 -8.50 -11.72 -3.60
C THR A 118 -8.68 -12.46 -2.27
N LEU A 119 -7.83 -12.20 -1.28
CA LEU A 119 -7.98 -12.79 0.05
C LEU A 119 -9.25 -12.31 0.76
N LEU A 120 -9.56 -11.01 0.66
CA LEU A 120 -10.80 -10.46 1.20
C LEU A 120 -12.02 -11.14 0.58
N LYS A 121 -12.01 -11.39 -0.73
CA LYS A 121 -13.11 -12.07 -1.42
C LYS A 121 -13.32 -13.53 -0.97
N ILE A 122 -12.31 -14.18 -0.40
CA ILE A 122 -12.47 -15.52 0.19
C ILE A 122 -13.21 -15.42 1.53
N THR A 123 -12.95 -14.37 2.31
CA THR A 123 -13.57 -14.16 3.64
C THR A 123 -14.89 -13.41 3.60
N ASP A 124 -15.07 -12.53 2.60
CA ASP A 124 -16.23 -11.70 2.34
C ASP A 124 -16.50 -11.66 0.82
N PRO A 125 -17.18 -12.68 0.26
CA PRO A 125 -17.37 -12.83 -1.18
C PRO A 125 -18.23 -11.74 -1.83
N GLU A 126 -19.22 -11.24 -1.08
CA GLU A 126 -20.19 -10.24 -1.52
C GLU A 126 -19.75 -8.80 -1.21
N TYR A 127 -18.59 -8.61 -0.56
CA TYR A 127 -18.08 -7.32 -0.08
C TYR A 127 -19.10 -6.57 0.79
N GLU A 128 -19.80 -7.29 1.65
CA GLU A 128 -20.78 -6.69 2.58
C GLU A 128 -20.09 -5.86 3.66
N SER A 129 -18.82 -6.16 3.95
CA SER A 129 -18.05 -5.42 4.95
C SER A 129 -17.56 -4.07 4.40
N PRO A 130 -17.54 -3.00 5.21
CA PRO A 130 -17.03 -1.68 4.80
C PRO A 130 -15.51 -1.64 4.57
N VAL A 131 -14.83 -2.77 4.76
CA VAL A 131 -13.38 -2.92 4.77
C VAL A 131 -12.73 -2.46 3.46
N LEU A 132 -13.30 -2.84 2.31
CA LEU A 132 -12.75 -2.49 1.01
C LEU A 132 -12.79 -0.97 0.76
N ASN A 133 -13.89 -0.32 1.15
CA ASN A 133 -14.07 1.11 0.95
C ASN A 133 -13.16 1.91 1.89
N ASP A 134 -13.13 1.55 3.17
CA ASP A 134 -12.26 2.18 4.17
C ASP A 134 -10.78 2.04 3.80
N PHE A 135 -10.37 0.85 3.36
CA PHE A 135 -9.01 0.59 2.94
C PHE A 135 -8.64 1.43 1.72
N SER A 136 -9.52 1.54 0.73
CA SER A 136 -9.27 2.34 -0.48
C SER A 136 -9.12 3.82 -0.15
N MET A 137 -9.95 4.37 0.74
CA MET A 137 -9.82 5.74 1.22
C MET A 137 -8.52 5.95 2.01
N GLY A 138 -8.21 5.03 2.94
CA GLY A 138 -6.97 5.07 3.71
C GLY A 138 -5.72 4.99 2.83
N PHE A 139 -5.75 4.14 1.80
CA PHE A 139 -4.64 3.98 0.85
C PHE A 139 -4.43 5.26 0.02
N ALA A 140 -5.51 5.92 -0.42
CA ALA A 140 -5.41 7.21 -1.10
C ALA A 140 -4.75 8.28 -0.20
N LEU A 141 -5.14 8.36 1.07
CA LEU A 141 -4.49 9.27 2.03
C LEU A 141 -3.02 8.90 2.27
N MET A 142 -2.71 7.62 2.44
CA MET A 142 -1.34 7.13 2.60
C MET A 142 -0.46 7.48 1.40
N SER A 143 -1.03 7.44 0.18
CA SER A 143 -0.32 7.82 -1.04
C SER A 143 0.13 9.29 -1.01
N LEU A 144 -0.67 10.19 -0.44
CA LEU A 144 -0.31 11.60 -0.31
C LEU A 144 0.85 11.82 0.66
N PHE A 145 0.86 11.13 1.80
CA PHE A 145 2.00 11.19 2.74
C PHE A 145 3.27 10.59 2.14
N SER A 146 3.11 9.51 1.37
CA SER A 146 4.22 8.83 0.71
C SER A 146 4.95 9.73 -0.30
N LEU A 147 4.29 10.76 -0.85
CA LEU A 147 4.90 11.72 -1.75
C LEU A 147 5.99 12.57 -1.12
N VAL A 148 5.83 12.92 0.15
CA VAL A 148 6.80 13.73 0.88
C VAL A 148 7.90 12.83 1.44
N ILE A 149 7.53 11.65 1.94
CA ILE A 149 8.45 10.74 2.62
C ILE A 149 9.38 10.03 1.62
N SER A 150 8.87 9.54 0.48
CA SER A 150 9.68 8.73 -0.45
C SER A 150 10.94 9.44 -1.00
N PRO A 151 10.88 10.70 -1.47
CA PRO A 151 12.07 11.41 -1.95
C PRO A 151 13.11 11.63 -0.85
N ILE A 152 12.65 11.83 0.39
CA ILE A 152 13.53 12.00 1.55
C ILE A 152 14.20 10.66 1.87
N ASP A 153 13.45 9.56 1.91
CA ASP A 153 13.98 8.21 2.10
C ASP A 153 15.08 7.90 1.07
N TYR A 154 14.81 8.13 -0.22
CA TYR A 154 15.80 7.89 -1.26
C TYR A 154 17.05 8.77 -1.13
N ASN A 155 16.90 10.01 -0.63
CA ASN A 155 18.04 10.89 -0.39
C ASN A 155 18.93 10.37 0.74
N PHE A 156 18.32 9.93 1.84
CA PHE A 156 19.02 9.33 2.97
C PHE A 156 19.69 8.00 2.59
N ILE A 157 19.04 7.16 1.79
CA ILE A 157 19.64 5.89 1.32
C ILE A 157 20.84 6.17 0.42
N ALA A 158 20.76 7.18 -0.45
CA ALA A 158 21.82 7.49 -1.41
C ALA A 158 23.02 8.24 -0.82
N ARG A 159 22.81 9.09 0.21
CA ARG A 159 23.84 10.01 0.73
C ARG A 159 24.03 9.98 2.25
N GLY A 160 23.12 9.37 2.99
CA GLY A 160 23.13 9.36 4.45
C GLY A 160 24.04 8.28 5.03
N THR A 161 24.54 8.54 6.25
CA THR A 161 25.21 7.50 7.04
C THR A 161 24.22 6.43 7.49
N THR A 162 24.71 5.23 7.81
CA THR A 162 23.87 4.11 8.27
C THR A 162 23.04 4.49 9.51
N LEU A 163 23.62 5.31 10.40
CA LEU A 163 22.92 5.82 11.58
C LEU A 163 21.81 6.81 11.23
N ALA A 164 22.05 7.73 10.27
CA ALA A 164 21.04 8.69 9.83
C ALA A 164 19.84 7.98 9.16
N ASN A 165 20.11 6.95 8.36
CA ASN A 165 19.06 6.11 7.76
C ASN A 165 18.22 5.39 8.82
N PHE A 166 18.87 4.83 9.85
CA PHE A 166 18.18 4.13 10.92
C PHE A 166 17.31 5.07 11.75
N LEU A 167 17.83 6.25 12.11
CA LEU A 167 17.09 7.26 12.86
C LEU A 167 15.91 7.81 12.07
N TRP A 168 16.09 8.06 10.77
CA TRP A 168 15.01 8.53 9.90
C TRP A 168 13.91 7.48 9.76
N ASN A 169 14.24 6.23 9.44
CA ASN A 169 13.25 5.14 9.36
C ASN A 169 12.56 4.90 10.71
N GLY A 170 13.30 4.98 11.82
CA GLY A 170 12.73 4.92 13.16
C GLY A 170 11.74 6.05 13.43
N GLY A 171 12.08 7.28 13.03
CA GLY A 171 11.21 8.46 13.15
C GLY A 171 9.94 8.36 12.31
N VAL A 172 10.06 7.91 11.05
CA VAL A 172 8.93 7.66 10.16
C VAL A 172 8.02 6.55 10.74
N GLY A 173 8.62 5.47 11.25
CA GLY A 173 7.88 4.40 11.92
C GLY A 173 7.12 4.91 13.15
N LEU A 174 7.74 5.78 13.95
CA LEU A 174 7.12 6.38 15.13
C LEU A 174 5.99 7.34 14.74
N PHE A 175 6.16 8.10 13.65
CA PHE A 175 5.12 8.96 13.09
C PHE A 175 3.87 8.15 12.68
N TYR A 176 4.05 7.06 11.92
CA TYR A 176 2.95 6.16 11.57
C TYR A 176 2.34 5.48 12.79
N ALA A 177 3.16 5.11 13.80
CA ALA A 177 2.67 4.56 15.05
C ALA A 177 1.84 5.56 15.87
N VAL A 178 2.20 6.85 15.87
CA VAL A 178 1.43 7.93 16.51
C VAL A 178 0.11 8.14 15.77
N ILE A 179 0.11 8.16 14.44
CA ILE A 179 -1.13 8.21 13.65
C ILE A 179 -2.02 7.02 13.96
N ALA A 180 -1.45 5.81 14.00
CA ALA A 180 -2.17 4.60 14.35
C ALA A 180 -2.71 4.65 15.79
N PHE A 181 -1.96 5.23 16.74
CA PHE A 181 -2.39 5.39 18.12
C PHE A 181 -3.49 6.45 18.29
N ILE A 182 -3.42 7.56 17.55
CA ILE A 182 -4.48 8.56 17.49
C ILE A 182 -5.74 7.94 16.88
N GLY A 183 -5.59 7.20 15.78
CA GLY A 183 -6.67 6.42 15.16
C GLY A 183 -7.30 5.46 16.17
N TYR A 184 -6.48 4.67 16.87
CA TYR A 184 -6.92 3.76 17.93
C TYR A 184 -7.71 4.45 19.05
N ARG A 185 -7.27 5.65 19.46
CA ARG A 185 -7.96 6.47 20.47
C ARG A 185 -9.29 7.01 19.97
N MET A 186 -9.40 7.34 18.69
CA MET A 186 -10.63 7.81 18.07
C MET A 186 -11.66 6.69 17.93
N THR A 187 -11.25 5.48 17.54
CA THR A 187 -12.15 4.31 17.43
C THR A 187 -12.71 3.85 18.79
N ARG A 188 -12.06 4.21 19.90
CA ARG A 188 -12.55 3.95 21.28
C ARG A 188 -13.55 4.97 21.81
N ARG A 189 -13.74 6.12 21.15
CA ARG A 189 -14.80 7.05 21.56
C ARG A 189 -16.11 6.48 21.03
N PRO A 190 -17.08 6.10 21.90
CA PRO A 190 -18.39 5.71 21.41
C PRO A 190 -18.94 6.91 20.64
N VAL A 191 -19.20 6.72 19.35
CA VAL A 191 -20.03 7.65 18.58
C VAL A 191 -21.36 7.70 19.34
N LYS A 192 -21.62 8.80 20.04
CA LYS A 192 -22.94 9.05 20.61
C LYS A 192 -23.89 9.09 19.42
N ALA A 193 -24.79 8.11 19.35
CA ALA A 193 -25.90 8.11 18.42
C ALA A 193 -26.64 9.46 18.58
N LEU A 194 -26.75 10.18 17.47
CA LEU A 194 -27.66 11.31 17.27
C LEU A 194 -28.77 10.83 16.34
#